data_AF-A0A2V9KTS5-F1
#
_entry.id   AF-A0A2V9KTS5-F1
#
_cell.length_a   1.000
_cell.length_b   1.000
_cell.length_c   1.000
_cell.angle_alpha   90.00
_cell.angle_beta   90.00
_cell.angle_gamma   90.00
#
_symmetry.space_group_name_H-M   'P 1'
#
loop_
_entity.id
_entity.type
_entity.pdbx_description
1 polymer ?
#
loop_
_entity_poly.entity_id
_entity_poly.type
_entity_poly.pdbx_seq_one_letter_code
_entity_poly.pdbx_strand_id
1 'polypeptide(L)'
;MGVILGRPAQIGAKPSELYAETYLPLLHFGWSRLRGLESQGWKYIDAPRPELYDTRTDPRELTNLSSARQSIVHDMRERLYGVIRRFTPTAGSAEAGKELTDPALLERLRSLGYVALSSGSYVEANGKPLADPKDRIHVFELFSEAMADGQHGR
;
A
#
# COMPACT_ATOMS: atom_id res chain seq x y z
N MET A 1 -15.70 22.54 -12.70
CA MET A 1 -14.56 21.68 -12.32
C MET A 1 -14.33 21.84 -10.83
N GLY A 2 -14.85 20.92 -10.02
CA GLY A 2 -14.80 21.02 -8.55
C GLY A 2 -13.41 20.67 -8.04
N VAL A 3 -12.66 21.69 -7.61
CA VAL A 3 -11.40 21.48 -6.89
C VAL A 3 -11.76 20.86 -5.54
N ILE A 4 -11.32 19.62 -5.29
CA ILE A 4 -11.29 19.06 -3.93
C ILE A 4 -10.20 19.83 -3.18
N LEU A 5 -10.51 21.05 -2.74
CA LEU A 5 -9.67 21.80 -1.82
C LEU A 5 -9.83 21.14 -0.45
N GLY A 6 -8.84 20.32 -0.07
CA GLY A 6 -8.64 19.96 1.33
C GLY A 6 -8.65 21.21 2.19
N ARG A 7 -9.16 21.10 3.42
CA ARG A 7 -9.24 22.21 4.39
C ARG A 7 -7.87 22.92 4.46
N PRO A 8 -7.78 24.24 4.20
CA PRO A 8 -6.52 24.94 4.33
C PRO A 8 -5.97 24.77 5.74
N ALA A 9 -4.69 24.43 5.86
CA ALA A 9 -4.02 24.28 7.13
C ALA A 9 -4.16 25.59 7.94
N GLN A 10 -4.74 25.51 9.13
CA GLN A 10 -4.82 26.65 10.04
C GLN A 10 -3.40 27.07 10.44
N ILE A 11 -3.16 28.37 10.59
CA ILE A 11 -1.88 28.92 11.03
C ILE A 11 -1.57 28.35 12.43
N GLY A 12 -0.53 27.51 12.53
CA GLY A 12 -0.18 26.77 13.75
C GLY A 12 -0.59 25.29 13.78
N ALA A 13 -1.30 24.80 12.76
CA ALA A 13 -1.58 23.37 12.60
C ALA A 13 -0.33 22.62 12.12
N LYS A 14 -0.07 21.45 12.72
CA LYS A 14 0.94 20.50 12.23
C LYS A 14 0.74 20.31 10.70
N PRO A 15 1.81 20.29 9.88
CA PRO A 15 1.68 20.12 8.44
C PRO A 15 0.76 18.95 8.14
N SER A 16 -0.22 19.17 7.27
CA SER A 16 -1.22 18.15 6.92
C SER A 16 -0.53 16.98 6.25
N GLU A 17 -0.74 15.79 6.80
CA GLU A 17 -0.31 14.52 6.23
C GLU A 17 -1.47 13.95 5.41
N LEU A 18 -1.25 13.69 4.12
CA LEU A 18 -2.23 13.05 3.25
C LEU A 18 -1.86 11.59 3.09
N TYR A 19 -2.78 10.70 3.44
CA TYR A 19 -2.62 9.26 3.30
C TYR A 19 -3.47 8.75 2.13
N ALA A 20 -2.90 7.87 1.32
CA ALA A 20 -3.61 7.18 0.24
C ALA A 20 -3.24 5.69 0.26
N GLU A 21 -4.20 4.83 -0.07
CA GLU A 21 -3.95 3.40 -0.17
C GLU A 21 -4.81 2.74 -1.25
N THR A 22 -4.32 1.64 -1.80
CA THR A 22 -5.11 0.73 -2.61
C THR A 22 -4.74 -0.72 -2.32
N TYR A 23 -5.78 -1.51 -2.02
CA TYR A 23 -5.69 -2.95 -1.80
C TYR A 23 -6.11 -3.74 -3.04
N LEU A 24 -6.52 -3.07 -4.12
CA LEU A 24 -7.02 -3.74 -5.33
C LEU A 24 -6.00 -4.73 -5.92
N PRO A 25 -4.70 -4.39 -6.09
CA PRO A 25 -3.72 -5.33 -6.64
C PRO A 25 -3.56 -6.59 -5.77
N LEU A 26 -3.69 -6.41 -4.46
CA LEU A 26 -3.54 -7.48 -3.49
C LEU A 26 -4.77 -8.38 -3.46
N LEU A 27 -5.95 -7.80 -3.32
CA LEU A 27 -7.19 -8.57 -3.13
C LEU A 27 -7.63 -9.31 -4.39
N HIS A 28 -7.35 -8.77 -5.58
CA HIS A 28 -7.81 -9.35 -6.84
C HIS A 28 -6.73 -10.12 -7.60
N PHE A 29 -5.45 -9.79 -7.40
CA PHE A 29 -4.35 -10.36 -8.19
C PHE A 29 -3.22 -10.96 -7.35
N GLY A 30 -3.28 -10.86 -6.02
CA GLY A 30 -2.21 -11.33 -5.15
C GLY A 30 -0.90 -10.56 -5.32
N TRP A 31 -0.92 -9.35 -5.86
CA TRP A 31 0.26 -8.47 -5.98
C TRP A 31 0.42 -7.61 -4.73
N SER A 32 1.52 -6.87 -4.64
CA SER A 32 1.73 -5.99 -3.49
C SER A 32 0.68 -4.87 -3.45
N ARG A 33 0.13 -4.58 -2.26
CA ARG A 33 -0.68 -3.36 -2.03
C ARG A 33 0.19 -2.11 -2.18
N LEU A 34 -0.44 -0.98 -2.43
CA LEU A 34 0.25 0.31 -2.50
C LEU A 34 -0.29 1.23 -1.40
N ARG A 35 0.62 1.94 -0.72
CA ARG A 35 0.29 2.96 0.27
C ARG A 35 1.17 4.17 0.04
N GLY A 36 0.62 5.35 0.20
CA GLY A 36 1.31 6.61 0.00
C GLY A 36 1.10 7.57 1.16
N LEU A 37 2.13 8.38 1.42
CA LEU A 37 2.07 9.50 2.35
C LEU A 37 2.62 10.74 1.66
N GLU A 38 1.86 11.83 1.70
CA GLU A 38 2.35 13.15 1.36
C GLU A 38 2.48 14.01 2.62
N SER A 39 3.66 14.58 2.84
CA SER A 39 3.95 15.45 3.97
C SER A 39 5.04 16.46 3.62
N GLN A 40 4.81 17.73 3.94
CA GLN A 40 5.81 18.80 3.80
C GLN A 40 6.42 18.93 2.38
N GLY A 41 5.63 18.66 1.33
CA GLY A 41 6.09 18.72 -0.06
C GLY A 41 6.86 17.50 -0.54
N TRP A 42 6.88 16.42 0.26
CA TRP A 42 7.40 15.12 -0.14
C TRP A 42 6.24 14.14 -0.27
N LYS A 43 6.24 13.36 -1.35
CA LYS A 43 5.34 12.23 -1.53
C LYS A 43 6.14 10.94 -1.58
N TYR A 44 5.79 10.01 -0.71
CA TYR A 44 6.39 8.69 -0.64
C TYR A 44 5.34 7.63 -0.98
N ILE A 45 5.72 6.64 -1.78
CA ILE A 45 4.90 5.47 -2.10
C ILE A 45 5.64 4.22 -1.64
N ASP A 46 5.05 3.51 -0.69
CA ASP A 46 5.46 2.19 -0.23
C ASP A 46 4.93 1.14 -1.22
N ALA A 47 5.86 0.64 -2.01
CA ALA A 47 5.70 -0.40 -3.01
C ALA A 47 6.97 -1.27 -3.03
N PRO A 48 6.96 -2.47 -3.64
CA PRO A 48 8.17 -3.30 -3.75
C PRO A 48 9.36 -2.53 -4.33
N ARG A 49 9.12 -1.69 -5.35
CA ARG A 49 10.04 -0.63 -5.76
C ARG A 49 9.58 0.70 -5.16
N PRO A 50 10.26 1.24 -4.13
CA PRO A 50 9.83 2.45 -3.45
C PRO A 50 9.99 3.69 -4.33
N GLU A 51 9.07 4.64 -4.16
CA GLU A 51 9.05 5.87 -4.94
C GLU A 51 9.02 7.08 -4.01
N LEU A 52 9.82 8.11 -4.33
CA LEU A 52 9.88 9.36 -3.59
C LEU A 52 9.91 10.54 -4.57
N TYR A 53 9.03 11.51 -4.35
CA TYR A 53 8.90 12.71 -5.18
C TYR A 53 8.91 13.98 -4.33
N ASP A 54 9.51 15.05 -4.86
CA ASP A 54 9.38 16.40 -4.31
C ASP A 54 8.24 17.11 -5.05
N THR A 55 7.05 17.17 -4.47
CA THR A 55 5.84 17.70 -5.12
C THR A 55 5.91 19.21 -5.36
N ARG A 56 6.88 19.90 -4.75
CA ARG A 56 7.07 21.35 -4.93
C ARG A 56 7.86 21.66 -6.19
N THR A 57 8.84 20.83 -6.52
CA THR A 57 9.71 21.01 -7.70
C THR A 57 9.33 20.13 -8.87
N ASP A 58 8.67 19.00 -8.61
CA ASP A 58 8.18 18.05 -9.59
C ASP A 58 6.68 17.73 -9.36
N PRO A 59 5.77 18.69 -9.65
CA PRO A 59 4.33 18.49 -9.45
C PRO A 59 3.74 17.42 -10.37
N ARG A 60 4.49 16.94 -11.37
CA ARG A 60 4.09 15.86 -12.28
C ARG A 60 4.67 14.51 -11.86
N GLU A 61 5.46 14.45 -10.79
CA GLU A 61 5.99 13.22 -10.21
C GLU A 61 6.75 12.36 -11.24
N LEU A 62 7.55 13.01 -12.10
CA LEU A 62 8.26 12.35 -13.20
C LEU A 62 9.60 11.75 -12.75
N THR A 63 10.20 12.28 -11.70
CA THR A 63 11.55 11.91 -11.25
C THR A 63 11.50 11.21 -9.91
N ASN A 64 11.68 9.90 -9.92
CA ASN A 64 11.79 9.14 -8.68
C ASN A 64 13.16 9.38 -8.01
N LEU A 65 13.14 9.98 -6.82
CA LEU A 65 14.31 10.33 -6.01
C LEU A 65 14.67 9.28 -4.95
N SER A 66 14.00 8.12 -4.92
CA SER A 66 14.15 7.14 -3.84
C SER A 66 15.56 6.59 -3.69
N SER A 67 16.27 6.38 -4.80
CA SER A 67 17.67 5.93 -4.81
C SER A 67 18.65 7.02 -4.36
N ALA A 68 18.38 8.29 -4.73
CA ALA A 68 19.25 9.43 -4.46
C ALA A 68 19.06 10.02 -3.04
N ARG A 69 17.89 9.83 -2.42
CA ARG A 69 17.52 10.45 -1.13
C ARG A 69 17.03 9.43 -0.11
N GLN A 70 17.85 8.41 0.15
CA GLN A 70 17.49 7.30 1.06
C GLN A 70 17.16 7.74 2.49
N SER A 71 17.79 8.81 2.99
CA SER A 71 17.47 9.37 4.31
C SER A 71 16.04 9.89 4.39
N ILE A 72 15.55 10.54 3.33
CA ILE A 72 14.16 11.04 3.25
C ILE A 72 13.20 9.87 3.07
N VAL A 73 13.57 8.86 2.27
CA VAL A 73 12.78 7.62 2.16
C VAL A 73 12.57 6.98 3.53
N HIS A 74 13.61 6.89 4.35
CA HIS A 74 13.51 6.33 5.69
C HIS A 74 12.59 7.15 6.60
N ASP A 75 12.74 8.48 6.65
CA ASP A 75 11.85 9.36 7.44
C ASP A 75 10.38 9.24 7.00
N MET A 76 10.12 9.31 5.70
CA MET A 76 8.76 9.19 5.16
C MET A 76 8.16 7.82 5.41
N ARG A 77 8.96 6.76 5.33
CA ARG A 77 8.55 5.39 5.68
C ARG A 77 8.13 5.32 7.15
N GLU A 78 8.96 5.81 8.06
CA GLU A 78 8.64 5.79 9.50
C GLU A 78 7.36 6.58 9.80
N ARG A 79 7.16 7.73 9.17
CA ARG A 79 5.91 8.50 9.28
C ARG A 79 4.70 7.73 8.77
N LEU A 80 4.82 7.11 7.59
CA LEU A 80 3.75 6.30 7.00
C LEU A 80 3.34 5.18 7.95
N TYR A 81 4.30 4.41 8.47
CA TYR A 81 4.03 3.35 9.45
C TYR A 81 3.52 3.89 10.79
N GLY A 82 3.93 5.10 11.19
CA GLY A 82 3.36 5.84 12.31
C GLY A 82 1.87 6.14 12.14
N VAL A 83 1.47 6.63 10.95
CA VAL A 83 0.06 6.87 10.60
C VAL A 83 -0.71 5.54 10.61
N ILE A 84 -0.19 4.51 9.94
CA ILE A 84 -0.84 3.19 9.90
C ILE A 84 -1.06 2.64 11.31
N ARG A 85 -0.04 2.66 12.17
CA ARG A 85 -0.16 2.18 13.56
C ARG A 85 -1.16 2.98 14.40
N ARG A 86 -1.29 4.28 14.12
CA ARG A 86 -2.24 5.14 14.85
C ARG A 86 -3.69 4.81 14.50
N PHE A 87 -3.96 4.44 13.25
CA PHE A 87 -5.32 4.21 12.74
C PHE A 87 -5.67 2.74 12.55
N THR A 88 -4.71 1.84 12.65
CA THR A 88 -4.93 0.39 12.74
C THR A 88 -5.08 0.07 14.22
N PRO A 89 -6.26 -0.36 14.71
CA PRO A 89 -6.38 -0.82 16.07
C PRO A 89 -5.35 -1.93 16.31
N THR A 90 -4.50 -1.78 17.32
CA THR A 90 -3.79 -2.93 17.88
C THR A 90 -4.88 -3.94 18.22
N ALA A 91 -4.76 -5.19 17.78
CA ALA A 91 -5.63 -6.30 18.16
C ALA A 91 -5.44 -6.59 19.67
N GLY A 92 -5.86 -5.64 20.51
CA GLY A 92 -5.70 -5.60 21.95
C GLY A 92 -7.01 -5.25 22.67
N SER A 93 -8.14 -5.34 21.96
CA SER A 93 -9.49 -5.32 22.56
C SER A 93 -10.40 -6.44 22.04
N ALA A 94 -9.94 -7.23 21.06
CA ALA A 94 -10.35 -8.63 20.94
C ALA A 94 -9.23 -9.43 21.61
N GLU A 95 -9.60 -10.34 22.49
CA GLU A 95 -8.74 -11.26 23.24
C GLU A 95 -7.48 -11.62 22.46
N ALA A 96 -6.32 -11.56 23.12
CA ALA A 96 -5.04 -12.04 22.62
C ALA A 96 -5.29 -13.32 21.79
N GLY A 97 -5.31 -13.13 20.47
CA GLY A 97 -5.61 -14.17 19.52
C GLY A 97 -4.48 -15.16 19.67
N LYS A 98 -4.77 -16.25 20.41
CA LYS A 98 -3.98 -17.47 20.56
C LYS A 98 -2.96 -17.52 19.44
N GLU A 99 -1.69 -17.22 19.74
CA GLU A 99 -0.63 -17.36 18.74
C GLU A 99 -0.85 -18.72 18.10
N LEU A 100 -1.09 -18.72 16.78
CA LEU A 100 -1.32 -19.93 15.98
C LEU A 100 0.01 -20.69 15.97
N THR A 101 0.29 -21.36 17.09
CA THR A 101 1.53 -22.09 17.41
C THR A 101 1.46 -23.52 16.93
N ASP A 102 0.28 -24.00 16.55
CA ASP A 102 0.09 -25.31 15.95
C ASP A 102 0.47 -25.27 14.46
N PRO A 103 1.59 -25.90 14.06
CA PRO A 103 2.03 -25.93 12.67
C PRO A 103 1.02 -26.64 11.74
N ALA A 104 0.26 -27.61 12.24
CA ALA A 104 -0.74 -28.31 11.44
C ALA A 104 -1.96 -27.42 11.14
N LEU A 105 -2.39 -26.60 12.10
CA LEU A 105 -3.42 -25.60 11.90
C LEU A 105 -2.96 -24.49 10.93
N LEU A 106 -1.70 -24.05 11.05
CA LEU A 106 -1.12 -23.11 10.08
C LEU A 106 -1.08 -23.69 8.67
N GLU A 107 -0.73 -24.97 8.51
CA GLU A 107 -0.71 -25.63 7.20
C GLU A 107 -2.11 -25.75 6.60
N ARG A 108 -3.12 -26.08 7.42
CA ARG A 108 -4.53 -26.11 6.99
C ARG A 108 -5.07 -24.72 6.65
N LEU A 109 -4.74 -23.71 7.43
CA LEU A 109 -5.13 -22.34 7.13
C LEU A 109 -4.39 -21.82 5.88
N ARG A 110 -3.15 -22.26 5.64
CA ARG A 110 -2.40 -21.97 4.40
C ARG A 110 -3.05 -22.64 3.19
N SER A 111 -3.47 -23.91 3.30
CA SER A 111 -4.16 -24.60 2.21
C SER A 111 -5.53 -23.98 1.89
N LEU A 112 -6.16 -23.35 2.88
CA LEU A 112 -7.40 -22.59 2.74
C LEU A 112 -7.18 -21.10 2.37
N GLY A 113 -5.94 -20.61 2.33
CA GLY A 113 -5.60 -19.23 1.99
C GLY A 113 -5.77 -18.19 3.11
N TYR A 114 -6.13 -18.59 4.33
CA TYR A 114 -6.37 -17.68 5.45
C TYR A 114 -5.10 -17.11 6.12
N VAL A 115 -3.96 -17.81 6.05
CA VAL A 115 -2.70 -17.35 6.69
C VAL A 115 -2.07 -16.14 5.99
N ALA A 116 -2.46 -15.84 4.74
CA ALA A 116 -1.98 -14.63 4.06
C ALA A 116 -2.40 -13.32 4.76
N LEU A 117 -3.33 -13.37 5.72
CA LEU A 117 -3.94 -12.20 6.36
C LEU A 117 -3.40 -11.89 7.78
N SER A 118 -2.66 -12.80 8.42
CA SER A 118 -2.53 -12.78 9.90
C SER A 118 -1.36 -11.98 10.49
N SER A 119 -0.53 -11.27 9.71
CA SER A 119 0.65 -10.54 10.26
C SER A 119 0.77 -9.09 9.81
N GLY A 120 -0.23 -8.56 9.09
CA GLY A 120 -0.13 -7.23 8.48
C GLY A 120 0.93 -7.12 7.37
N SER A 121 1.64 -8.21 7.07
CA SER A 121 2.56 -8.37 5.94
C SER A 121 2.01 -9.43 5.01
N TYR A 122 1.75 -9.05 3.77
CA TYR A 122 1.35 -9.98 2.72
C TYR A 122 2.61 -10.47 2.02
N VAL A 123 2.89 -11.75 2.19
CA VAL A 123 4.01 -12.45 1.57
C VAL A 123 3.41 -13.65 0.85
N GLU A 124 3.95 -14.04 -0.30
CA GLU A 124 3.51 -15.28 -0.93
C GLU A 124 3.65 -16.44 0.06
N ALA A 125 2.84 -17.50 -0.09
CA ALA A 125 2.91 -18.68 0.79
C ALA A 125 4.32 -19.33 0.84
N ASN A 126 5.15 -19.06 -0.17
CA ASN A 126 6.54 -19.51 -0.30
C ASN A 126 7.58 -18.55 0.34
N GLY A 127 7.14 -17.47 0.98
CA GLY A 127 8.00 -16.45 1.60
C GLY A 127 8.58 -15.40 0.63
N LYS A 128 8.20 -15.40 -0.65
CA LYS A 128 8.66 -14.39 -1.63
C LYS A 128 7.88 -13.08 -1.47
N PRO A 129 8.54 -11.93 -1.68
CA PRO A 129 7.84 -10.65 -1.75
C PRO A 129 6.83 -10.67 -2.90
N LEU A 130 5.67 -10.07 -2.66
CA LEU A 130 4.64 -9.95 -3.69
C LEU A 130 5.13 -9.09 -4.86
N ALA A 131 4.66 -9.42 -6.06
CA ALA A 131 5.01 -8.68 -7.28
C ALA A 131 4.62 -7.20 -7.18
N ASP A 132 5.41 -6.31 -7.78
CA ASP A 132 5.03 -4.91 -7.92
C ASP A 132 3.89 -4.79 -8.94
N PRO A 133 2.75 -4.18 -8.59
CA PRO A 133 1.66 -3.95 -9.54
C PRO A 133 2.11 -3.20 -10.80
N LYS A 134 3.14 -2.35 -10.69
CA LYS A 134 3.71 -1.61 -11.82
C LYS A 134 4.30 -2.52 -12.89
N ASP A 135 4.76 -3.72 -12.52
CA ASP A 135 5.32 -4.71 -13.45
C ASP A 135 4.25 -5.62 -14.07
N ARG A 136 2.98 -5.45 -13.65
CA ARG A 136 1.86 -6.32 -14.01
C ARG A 136 0.70 -5.58 -14.70
N ILE A 137 0.90 -4.30 -15.07
CA ILE A 137 -0.12 -3.47 -15.72
C ILE A 137 -0.70 -4.18 -16.96
N HIS A 138 0.13 -4.80 -17.79
CA HIS A 138 -0.35 -5.52 -18.97
C HIS A 138 -1.34 -6.65 -18.64
N VAL A 139 -1.16 -7.36 -17.51
CA VAL A 139 -2.09 -8.42 -17.08
C VAL A 139 -3.43 -7.81 -16.66
N PHE A 140 -3.39 -6.65 -16.00
CA PHE A 140 -4.60 -5.91 -15.63
C PHE A 140 -5.34 -5.39 -16.86
N GLU A 141 -4.62 -4.87 -17.86
CA GLU A 141 -5.20 -4.39 -19.12
C GLU A 141 -5.91 -5.52 -19.87
N LEU A 142 -5.25 -6.67 -20.05
CA LEU A 142 -5.86 -7.85 -20.68
C LEU A 142 -7.12 -8.32 -19.96
N PHE A 143 -7.09 -8.35 -18.62
CA PHE A 143 -8.26 -8.70 -17.82
C PHE A 143 -9.39 -7.68 -18.01
N SER A 144 -9.06 -6.39 -17.99
CA SER A 144 -10.01 -5.29 -18.17
C SER A 144 -10.67 -5.34 -19.55
N GLU A 145 -9.89 -5.61 -20.61
CA GLU A 145 -10.39 -5.80 -21.97
C GLU A 145 -11.32 -7.00 -22.07
N ALA A 146 -10.90 -8.17 -21.57
CA ALA A 146 -11.73 -9.39 -21.61
C ALA A 146 -13.06 -9.22 -20.83
N MET A 147 -13.03 -8.53 -19.70
CA MET A 147 -14.24 -8.20 -18.94
C MET A 147 -15.16 -7.25 -19.72
N ALA A 148 -14.59 -6.27 -20.42
CA ALA A 148 -15.36 -5.37 -21.28
C ALA A 148 -15.98 -6.11 -22.47
N ASP A 149 -15.24 -7.00 -23.13
CA ASP A 149 -15.74 -7.80 -24.26
C ASP A 149 -16.87 -8.75 -23.82
N GLY A 150 -16.71 -9.40 -22.67
CA GLY A 150 -17.74 -10.25 -22.09
C GLY A 150 -19.03 -9.49 -21.73
N GLN A 151 -18.94 -8.23 -21.29
CA GLN A 151 -20.12 -7.37 -21.07
C GLN A 151 -20.79 -6.93 -22.37
N HIS A 152 -20.03 -6.84 -23.47
CA HIS A 152 -20.54 -6.47 -24.79
C HIS A 152 -20.84 -7.68 -25.70
N GLY A 153 -20.69 -8.91 -25.19
CA GLY A 153 -21.01 -10.15 -25.90
C GLY A 153 -20.13 -10.45 -27.12
N ARG A 154 -18.86 -10.01 -27.09
CA ARG A 154 -17.87 -10.29 -28.13
C ARG A 154 -16.85 -11.33 -27.69
#